data_AF-A0A954EQE3-F1
#
_entry.id   AF-A0A954EQE3-F1
#
_cell.length_a   1.000
_cell.length_b   1.000
_cell.length_c   1.000
_cell.angle_alpha   90.00
_cell.angle_beta   90.00
_cell.angle_gamma   90.00
#
_symmetry.space_group_name_H-M   'P 1'
#
loop_
_entity.id
_entity.type
_entity.pdbx_description
1 polymer ?
#
loop_
_entity_poly.entity_id
_entity_poly.type
_entity_poly.pdbx_seq_one_letter_code
_entity_poly.pdbx_strand_id
1 'polypeptide(L)'
;MKKIHLSRRTMLRGLGVTMALPWLESVTAFGEDLPPEQRESGPPTRMAILFSGCGYHSREWWAKGQGPDMELGKVLQPLNDFRDRMVFVKGLYNAEALKGNIHSSQTGNLLSGAPLAAGGTIRSGTSVDQVVAQHLGSRTKLPSLVLGCEKANPSVHKNYSMLYSSHISWSSPTTPTPLEVYPALAFDQLFADKAGRGDKSVLDAVLADAQDFRRGISKTDKQKLDEYLNSVREVEQRIERASKRGELQGWRPTLTEPDMPRPKEGYPQDIVEHMRLMSDILVLAFQTDTTRVCTLKLNNDHGTLRFPHLGVDYMIHHLLSHTDSDDWLKVNQFFLEQVAYIARRLDSIQEGERTALDNSMVMLCSSMISGHHDATKLPVVMLGGGGGTIQGGQNLDYLENSNRQMCRLYLSMMQKMGVKLDKFGDATEALPEI
;
A
#
# COMPACT_ATOMS: atom_id res chain seq x y z
N MET A 1 -9.16 20.26 29.97
CA MET A 1 -9.96 20.70 28.80
C MET A 1 -11.23 19.86 28.74
N LYS A 2 -12.40 20.45 28.45
CA LYS A 2 -13.64 19.68 28.23
C LYS A 2 -13.46 18.85 26.95
N LYS A 3 -13.49 17.51 27.06
CA LYS A 3 -13.56 16.62 25.89
C LYS A 3 -14.92 16.80 25.23
N ILE A 4 -14.94 17.05 23.93
CA ILE A 4 -16.18 17.22 23.17
C ILE A 4 -16.60 15.83 22.66
N HIS A 5 -17.77 15.37 23.06
CA HIS A 5 -18.35 14.14 22.55
C HIS A 5 -19.13 14.43 21.27
N LEU A 6 -18.53 14.08 20.13
CA LEU A 6 -19.17 14.12 18.81
C LEU A 6 -19.56 12.69 18.39
N SER A 7 -20.69 12.54 17.70
CA SER A 7 -21.19 11.21 17.33
C SER A 7 -20.34 10.55 16.23
N ARG A 8 -20.12 9.24 16.40
CA ARG A 8 -19.64 8.11 15.54
C ARG A 8 -18.92 8.35 14.19
N ARG A 9 -19.18 9.42 13.45
CA ARG A 9 -18.48 9.84 12.23
C ARG A 9 -18.60 11.36 12.17
N THR A 10 -17.64 12.07 12.75
CA THR A 10 -17.56 13.52 12.48
C THR A 10 -17.03 13.64 11.06
N MET A 11 -17.96 13.69 10.12
CA MET A 11 -17.70 13.90 8.71
C MET A 11 -18.13 15.33 8.41
N LEU A 12 -17.31 16.03 7.66
CA LEU A 12 -17.76 17.26 7.04
C LEU A 12 -18.65 16.88 5.86
N ARG A 13 -19.83 17.50 5.74
CA ARG A 13 -20.85 17.15 4.74
C ARG A 13 -21.03 18.29 3.76
N GLY A 14 -21.21 17.96 2.50
CA GLY A 14 -21.51 18.96 1.47
C GLY A 14 -22.00 18.30 0.20
N LEU A 15 -23.10 18.79 -0.38
CA LEU A 15 -23.64 18.39 -1.70
C LEU A 15 -23.38 16.92 -2.14
N GLY A 16 -23.64 15.93 -1.27
CA GLY A 16 -23.50 14.50 -1.59
C GLY A 16 -22.11 13.88 -1.33
N VAL A 17 -21.18 14.62 -0.73
CA VAL A 17 -19.81 14.21 -0.37
C VAL A 17 -19.65 14.20 1.16
N THR A 18 -18.94 13.20 1.68
CA THR A 18 -18.55 13.12 3.09
C THR A 18 -17.03 13.05 3.21
N MET A 19 -16.45 13.97 3.95
CA MET A 19 -15.02 13.96 4.20
C MET A 19 -14.74 13.46 5.61
N ALA A 20 -13.99 12.35 5.69
CA ALA A 20 -13.44 11.88 6.96
C ALA A 20 -12.43 12.91 7.49
N LEU A 21 -12.41 13.07 8.81
CA LEU A 21 -11.46 13.94 9.49
C LEU A 21 -10.18 13.17 9.85
N PRO A 22 -9.02 13.84 9.91
CA PRO A 22 -7.81 13.23 10.45
C PRO A 22 -7.97 12.92 11.94
N TRP A 23 -7.02 12.16 12.50
CA TRP A 23 -6.99 11.92 13.95
C TRP A 23 -6.82 13.25 14.73
N LEU A 24 -7.74 13.54 15.66
CA LEU A 24 -7.76 14.77 16.47
C LEU A 24 -7.78 14.43 17.97
N GLU A 25 -7.00 15.16 18.77
CA GLU A 25 -6.85 14.92 20.22
C GLU A 25 -8.06 15.38 21.02
N SER A 26 -8.67 16.49 20.61
CA SER A 26 -9.83 17.08 21.30
C SER A 26 -11.16 16.38 21.02
N VAL A 27 -11.17 15.47 20.05
CA VAL A 27 -12.35 14.73 19.62
C VAL A 27 -12.15 13.24 19.83
N THR A 28 -12.87 12.66 20.78
CA THR A 28 -12.94 11.20 20.92
C THR A 28 -13.95 10.65 19.92
N ALA A 29 -13.59 10.60 18.63
CA ALA A 29 -14.43 10.00 17.60
C ALA A 29 -13.65 8.92 16.85
N PHE A 30 -13.68 7.69 17.37
CA PHE A 30 -13.23 6.52 16.61
C PHE A 30 -14.26 5.40 16.67
N GLY A 31 -14.60 4.91 15.47
CA GLY A 31 -14.71 3.50 15.11
C GLY A 31 -15.83 2.64 15.69
N GLU A 32 -16.09 2.67 17.00
CA GLU A 32 -17.03 1.74 17.63
C GLU A 32 -17.71 2.37 18.87
N ASP A 33 -18.95 1.96 19.11
CA ASP A 33 -19.67 2.16 20.38
C ASP A 33 -19.16 1.15 21.42
N LEU A 34 -17.84 1.04 21.55
CA LEU A 34 -17.23 0.25 22.59
C LEU A 34 -17.54 0.91 23.94
N PRO A 35 -17.81 0.10 25.00
CA PRO A 35 -17.76 0.59 26.37
C PRO A 35 -16.48 1.42 26.57
N PRO A 36 -16.51 2.49 27.39
CA PRO A 36 -15.35 3.35 27.63
C PRO A 36 -14.05 2.59 27.95
N GLU A 37 -14.17 1.39 28.53
CA GLU A 37 -13.07 0.48 28.90
C GLU A 37 -12.38 -0.21 27.71
N GLN A 38 -13.05 -0.30 26.55
CA GLN A 38 -12.52 -0.93 25.33
C GLN A 38 -12.10 0.10 24.28
N ARG A 39 -12.38 1.40 24.48
CA ARG A 39 -11.95 2.47 23.57
C ARG A 39 -10.44 2.64 23.65
N GLU A 40 -9.73 2.21 22.61
CA GLU A 40 -8.33 2.58 22.44
C GLU A 40 -8.22 4.10 22.40
N SER A 41 -7.52 4.66 23.40
CA SER A 41 -7.37 6.12 23.55
C SER A 41 -6.31 6.73 22.61
N GLY A 42 -5.67 5.91 21.78
CA GLY A 42 -4.57 6.29 20.91
C GLY A 42 -4.90 6.21 19.41
N PRO A 43 -3.97 6.66 18.55
CA PRO A 43 -4.11 6.54 17.10
C PRO A 43 -4.15 5.06 16.66
N PRO A 44 -4.85 4.75 15.56
CA PRO A 44 -5.01 3.37 15.12
C PRO A 44 -3.74 2.82 14.47
N THR A 45 -3.49 1.52 14.69
CA THR A 45 -2.47 0.79 13.92
C THR A 45 -2.96 0.55 12.49
N ARG A 46 -2.08 0.80 11.51
CA ARG A 46 -2.38 0.64 10.08
C ARG A 46 -1.37 -0.28 9.40
N MET A 47 -1.78 -0.94 8.34
CA MET A 47 -0.97 -1.89 7.59
C MET A 47 -0.99 -1.56 6.10
N ALA A 48 0.18 -1.24 5.54
CA ALA A 48 0.42 -1.07 4.13
C ALA A 48 1.32 -2.19 3.58
N ILE A 49 0.91 -2.83 2.49
CA ILE A 49 1.71 -3.81 1.77
C ILE A 49 2.04 -3.25 0.38
N LEU A 50 3.32 -2.99 0.15
CA LEU A 50 3.87 -2.50 -1.10
C LEU A 50 4.52 -3.66 -1.87
N PHE A 51 4.33 -3.67 -3.18
CA PHE A 51 4.91 -4.67 -4.05
C PHE A 51 5.58 -4.02 -5.27
N SER A 52 6.80 -4.47 -5.58
CA SER A 52 7.42 -4.30 -6.89
C SER A 52 7.83 -5.64 -7.45
N GLY A 53 7.54 -5.89 -8.73
CA GLY A 53 7.76 -7.18 -9.38
C GLY A 53 9.21 -7.46 -9.78
N CYS A 54 9.49 -8.72 -10.13
CA CYS A 54 10.79 -9.25 -10.61
C CYS A 54 11.96 -9.23 -9.63
N GLY A 55 11.74 -8.97 -8.35
CA GLY A 55 12.82 -8.90 -7.37
C GLY A 55 13.76 -7.71 -7.60
N TYR A 56 15.03 -7.88 -7.22
CA TYR A 56 16.00 -6.80 -7.15
C TYR A 56 17.38 -7.22 -7.67
N HIS A 57 18.27 -6.25 -7.83
CA HIS A 57 19.65 -6.46 -8.23
C HIS A 57 20.35 -7.44 -7.28
N SER A 58 20.89 -8.52 -7.83
CA SER A 58 21.26 -9.74 -7.08
C SER A 58 22.35 -9.52 -6.03
N ARG A 59 23.19 -8.49 -6.24
CA ARG A 59 24.34 -8.16 -5.38
C ARG A 59 24.10 -6.97 -4.44
N GLU A 60 23.01 -6.25 -4.60
CA GLU A 60 22.80 -4.94 -3.95
C GLU A 60 21.53 -4.91 -3.07
N TRP A 61 20.85 -6.05 -2.91
CA TRP A 61 19.81 -6.27 -1.90
C TRP A 61 20.40 -6.93 -0.64
N TRP A 62 20.92 -6.13 0.28
CA TRP A 62 21.47 -6.62 1.54
C TRP A 62 21.46 -5.52 2.61
N ALA A 63 21.51 -5.95 3.88
CA ALA A 63 21.80 -5.10 5.03
C ALA A 63 22.88 -5.76 5.90
N LYS A 64 23.70 -4.94 6.58
CA LYS A 64 24.73 -5.38 7.54
C LYS A 64 24.69 -4.54 8.80
N GLY A 65 25.01 -5.14 9.93
CA GLY A 65 24.87 -4.46 11.23
C GLY A 65 23.41 -4.29 11.64
N GLN A 66 23.17 -3.39 12.59
CA GLN A 66 21.89 -3.12 13.24
C GLN A 66 21.82 -1.62 13.59
N GLY A 67 20.63 -1.13 13.95
CA GLY A 67 20.41 0.21 14.48
C GLY A 67 20.64 1.33 13.45
N PRO A 68 20.89 2.56 13.93
CA PRO A 68 21.13 3.73 13.08
C PRO A 68 22.34 3.59 12.12
N ASP A 69 23.32 2.77 12.51
CA ASP A 69 24.56 2.51 11.78
C ASP A 69 24.46 1.33 10.78
N MET A 70 23.26 0.75 10.61
CA MET A 70 23.04 -0.34 9.66
C MET A 70 23.48 0.06 8.24
N GLU A 71 24.33 -0.75 7.61
CA GLU A 71 24.74 -0.50 6.23
C GLU A 71 23.75 -1.15 5.27
N LEU A 72 23.36 -0.41 4.23
CA LEU A 72 22.41 -0.86 3.22
C LEU A 72 23.08 -0.98 1.85
N GLY A 73 22.76 -2.06 1.12
CA GLY A 73 23.13 -2.21 -0.28
C GLY A 73 22.47 -1.15 -1.16
N LYS A 74 23.00 -0.94 -2.38
CA LYS A 74 22.60 0.20 -3.22
C LYS A 74 21.13 0.21 -3.59
N VAL A 75 20.47 -0.95 -3.69
CA VAL A 75 19.02 -1.00 -3.97
C VAL A 75 18.23 -0.26 -2.89
N LEU A 76 18.65 -0.41 -1.64
CA LEU A 76 17.98 0.13 -0.45
C LEU A 76 18.46 1.55 -0.09
N GLN A 77 19.37 2.14 -0.87
CA GLN A 77 19.89 3.48 -0.62
C GLN A 77 18.79 4.55 -0.36
N PRO A 78 17.65 4.55 -1.06
CA PRO A 78 16.58 5.51 -0.78
C PRO A 78 15.98 5.41 0.63
N LEU A 79 16.16 4.30 1.34
CA LEU A 79 15.66 4.06 2.69
C LEU A 79 16.66 4.44 3.79
N ASN A 80 17.81 5.01 3.45
CA ASN A 80 18.87 5.35 4.40
C ASN A 80 18.39 6.24 5.57
N ASP A 81 17.45 7.16 5.33
CA ASP A 81 16.92 8.06 6.37
C ASP A 81 16.05 7.32 7.41
N PHE A 82 15.69 6.06 7.16
CA PHE A 82 14.76 5.29 7.99
C PHE A 82 15.38 4.04 8.62
N ARG A 83 16.71 3.90 8.62
CA ARG A 83 17.40 2.71 9.14
C ARG A 83 16.99 2.33 10.56
N ASP A 84 16.88 3.31 11.44
CA ASP A 84 16.45 3.18 12.84
C ASP A 84 14.98 2.75 12.99
N ARG A 85 14.16 2.92 11.94
CA ARG A 85 12.75 2.51 11.88
C ARG A 85 12.50 1.38 10.88
N MET A 86 13.56 0.73 10.41
CA MET A 86 13.52 -0.33 9.42
C MET A 86 13.73 -1.70 10.04
N VAL A 87 13.00 -2.70 9.55
CA VAL A 87 13.30 -4.12 9.75
C VAL A 87 13.59 -4.73 8.38
N PHE A 88 14.85 -5.06 8.12
CA PHE A 88 15.26 -5.85 6.95
C PHE A 88 15.16 -7.34 7.29
N VAL A 89 14.45 -8.12 6.48
CA VAL A 89 14.25 -9.54 6.73
C VAL A 89 14.77 -10.36 5.56
N LYS A 90 15.61 -11.35 5.88
CA LYS A 90 16.31 -12.18 4.90
C LYS A 90 15.97 -13.65 5.09
N GLY A 91 15.69 -14.34 3.99
CA GLY A 91 15.56 -15.81 3.96
C GLY A 91 14.14 -16.36 4.11
N LEU A 92 13.13 -15.52 4.35
CA LEU A 92 11.74 -15.98 4.35
C LEU A 92 11.27 -16.38 2.96
N TYR A 93 10.38 -17.38 2.86
CA TYR A 93 9.77 -17.77 1.59
C TYR A 93 8.41 -18.45 1.77
N ASN A 94 7.64 -18.58 0.68
CA ASN A 94 6.43 -19.41 0.65
C ASN A 94 6.74 -20.74 -0.04
N ALA A 95 6.49 -21.87 0.63
CA ALA A 95 6.78 -23.19 0.06
C ALA A 95 5.97 -23.47 -1.22
N GLU A 96 4.73 -22.99 -1.30
CA GLU A 96 3.85 -23.15 -2.46
C GLU A 96 4.34 -22.38 -3.70
N ALA A 97 5.18 -21.35 -3.53
CA ALA A 97 5.80 -20.62 -4.64
C ALA A 97 6.73 -21.50 -5.48
N LEU A 98 7.28 -22.57 -4.90
CA LEU A 98 8.26 -23.45 -5.52
C LEU A 98 7.64 -24.61 -6.31
N LYS A 99 6.31 -24.81 -6.22
CA LYS A 99 5.64 -26.00 -6.77
C LYS A 99 4.97 -25.80 -8.13
N GLY A 100 4.88 -24.56 -8.62
CA GLY A 100 4.15 -24.23 -9.84
C GLY A 100 4.94 -23.36 -10.81
N ASN A 101 4.23 -22.53 -11.58
CA ASN A 101 4.82 -21.67 -12.59
C ASN A 101 5.52 -20.44 -11.99
N ILE A 102 6.63 -20.03 -12.60
CA ILE A 102 7.24 -18.72 -12.36
C ILE A 102 6.23 -17.59 -12.57
N HIS A 103 6.39 -16.49 -11.84
CA HIS A 103 5.45 -15.37 -11.76
C HIS A 103 4.07 -15.72 -11.21
N SER A 104 3.29 -16.57 -11.86
CA SER A 104 1.90 -16.85 -11.46
C SER A 104 1.85 -17.55 -10.11
N SER A 105 2.59 -18.64 -9.92
CA SER A 105 2.67 -19.27 -8.61
C SER A 105 3.35 -18.35 -7.62
N GLN A 106 4.52 -17.79 -7.95
CA GLN A 106 5.29 -16.93 -7.06
C GLN A 106 4.52 -15.70 -6.54
N THR A 107 3.88 -14.93 -7.42
CA THR A 107 3.10 -13.74 -7.05
C THR A 107 1.73 -14.10 -6.47
N GLY A 108 1.02 -15.07 -7.05
CA GLY A 108 -0.37 -15.34 -6.69
C GLY A 108 -0.57 -15.96 -5.31
N ASN A 109 0.48 -16.58 -4.74
CA ASN A 109 0.47 -17.05 -3.36
C ASN A 109 1.12 -16.06 -2.38
N LEU A 110 1.77 -14.99 -2.87
CA LEU A 110 2.69 -14.17 -2.08
C LEU A 110 2.12 -13.77 -0.72
N LEU A 111 0.89 -13.27 -0.69
CA LEU A 111 0.21 -12.78 0.52
C LEU A 111 -0.71 -13.80 1.19
N SER A 112 -0.83 -15.03 0.67
CA SER A 112 -1.71 -16.08 1.23
C SER A 112 -0.96 -17.33 1.70
N GLY A 113 0.24 -17.57 1.16
CA GLY A 113 0.98 -18.83 1.32
C GLY A 113 0.24 -20.06 0.77
N ALA A 114 -0.84 -19.86 0.01
CA ALA A 114 -1.74 -20.93 -0.41
C ALA A 114 -1.32 -21.56 -1.75
N PRO A 115 -1.62 -22.85 -1.97
CA PRO A 115 -1.41 -23.48 -3.27
C PRO A 115 -2.29 -22.82 -4.35
N LEU A 116 -1.79 -22.78 -5.58
CA LEU A 116 -2.56 -22.28 -6.73
C LEU A 116 -3.08 -23.42 -7.61
N ALA A 117 -4.33 -23.31 -8.06
CA ALA A 117 -4.87 -24.21 -9.07
C ALA A 117 -4.34 -23.87 -10.48
N ALA A 118 -4.00 -24.91 -11.24
CA ALA A 118 -3.61 -24.85 -12.64
C ALA A 118 -4.81 -25.11 -13.57
N GLY A 119 -4.60 -25.01 -14.89
CA GLY A 119 -5.56 -25.53 -15.89
C GLY A 119 -6.84 -24.71 -16.02
N GLY A 120 -6.76 -23.39 -15.84
CA GLY A 120 -7.89 -22.47 -16.03
C GLY A 120 -8.83 -22.34 -14.83
N THR A 121 -8.65 -23.15 -13.78
CA THR A 121 -9.37 -22.97 -12.51
C THR A 121 -8.69 -21.88 -11.68
N ILE A 122 -9.46 -20.92 -11.17
CA ILE A 122 -8.97 -19.86 -10.29
C ILE A 122 -9.15 -20.30 -8.82
N ARG A 123 -8.04 -20.61 -8.15
CA ARG A 123 -7.97 -20.88 -6.71
C ARG A 123 -6.58 -20.50 -6.18
N SER A 124 -6.55 -19.67 -5.15
CA SER A 124 -5.44 -19.30 -4.28
C SER A 124 -5.90 -19.50 -2.82
N GLY A 125 -5.62 -18.53 -1.96
CA GLY A 125 -6.17 -18.38 -0.61
C GLY A 125 -6.50 -16.91 -0.34
N THR A 126 -7.29 -16.65 0.69
CA THR A 126 -7.52 -15.28 1.17
C THR A 126 -6.19 -14.68 1.61
N SER A 127 -5.84 -13.51 1.08
CA SER A 127 -4.57 -12.86 1.38
C SER A 127 -4.59 -12.17 2.75
N VAL A 128 -3.41 -11.99 3.37
CA VAL A 128 -3.27 -11.43 4.73
C VAL A 128 -3.94 -10.06 4.88
N ASP A 129 -3.81 -9.18 3.88
CA ASP A 129 -4.47 -7.87 3.88
C ASP A 129 -5.99 -8.02 3.92
N GLN A 130 -6.54 -8.96 3.17
CA GLN A 130 -7.99 -9.19 3.13
C GLN A 130 -8.50 -9.92 4.36
N VAL A 131 -7.70 -10.80 4.97
CA VAL A 131 -8.02 -11.37 6.29
C VAL A 131 -8.10 -10.26 7.34
N VAL A 132 -7.14 -9.35 7.40
CA VAL A 132 -7.20 -8.20 8.33
C VAL A 132 -8.41 -7.31 8.02
N ALA A 133 -8.66 -7.02 6.74
CA ALA A 133 -9.80 -6.21 6.30
C ALA A 133 -11.15 -6.83 6.70
N GLN A 134 -11.29 -8.15 6.67
CA GLN A 134 -12.51 -8.85 7.10
C GLN A 134 -12.77 -8.71 8.61
N HIS A 135 -11.71 -8.62 9.43
CA HIS A 135 -11.84 -8.48 10.88
C HIS A 135 -12.02 -7.02 11.32
N LEU A 136 -11.37 -6.08 10.64
CA LEU A 136 -11.35 -4.66 11.03
C LEU A 136 -12.24 -3.76 10.17
N GLY A 137 -12.73 -4.25 9.03
CA GLY A 137 -13.33 -3.40 8.00
C GLY A 137 -14.64 -2.73 8.39
N SER A 138 -15.29 -3.17 9.48
CA SER A 138 -16.44 -2.48 10.07
C SER A 138 -16.06 -1.17 10.80
N ARG A 139 -14.77 -0.99 11.13
CA ARG A 139 -14.25 0.16 11.89
C ARG A 139 -13.95 1.36 11.01
N THR A 140 -13.83 1.16 9.70
CA THR A 140 -13.48 2.20 8.72
C THR A 140 -14.50 2.29 7.59
N LYS A 141 -14.39 3.32 6.74
CA LYS A 141 -15.28 3.47 5.58
C LYS A 141 -15.01 2.40 4.52
N LEU A 142 -13.73 2.16 4.24
CA LEU A 142 -13.27 1.14 3.32
C LEU A 142 -12.59 0.01 4.13
N PRO A 143 -13.03 -1.25 3.99
CA PRO A 143 -12.38 -2.39 4.65
C PRO A 143 -10.90 -2.54 4.28
N SER A 144 -10.59 -2.33 3.01
CA SER A 144 -9.23 -2.24 2.48
C SER A 144 -9.20 -1.37 1.24
N LEU A 145 -8.06 -0.75 0.94
CA LEU A 145 -7.81 -0.04 -0.31
C LEU A 145 -6.73 -0.78 -1.12
N VAL A 146 -7.08 -1.29 -2.31
CA VAL A 146 -6.17 -2.06 -3.18
C VAL A 146 -5.85 -1.25 -4.44
N LEU A 147 -4.62 -0.75 -4.49
CA LEU A 147 -4.10 0.20 -5.49
C LEU A 147 -3.06 -0.46 -6.39
N GLY A 148 -2.99 -0.04 -7.65
CA GLY A 148 -1.96 -0.48 -8.60
C GLY A 148 -1.51 0.64 -9.53
N CYS A 149 -0.27 0.58 -9.99
CA CYS A 149 0.25 1.52 -11.01
C CYS A 149 0.33 0.88 -12.41
N GLU A 150 -0.07 -0.39 -12.53
CA GLU A 150 -0.13 -1.13 -13.79
C GLU A 150 -1.42 -1.96 -13.85
N LYS A 151 -2.05 -2.03 -15.03
CA LYS A 151 -3.27 -2.81 -15.25
C LYS A 151 -3.04 -4.31 -15.07
N ALA A 152 -4.08 -5.03 -14.68
CA ALA A 152 -4.07 -6.47 -14.71
C ALA A 152 -3.95 -7.01 -16.15
N ASN A 153 -3.20 -8.09 -16.32
CA ASN A 153 -3.06 -8.81 -17.57
C ASN A 153 -3.97 -10.06 -17.52
N PRO A 154 -5.06 -10.12 -18.31
CA PRO A 154 -6.00 -11.24 -18.29
C PRO A 154 -5.53 -12.47 -19.11
N SER A 155 -4.26 -12.52 -19.52
CA SER A 155 -3.71 -13.59 -20.37
C SER A 155 -3.48 -14.91 -19.62
N VAL A 156 -3.01 -15.94 -20.32
CA VAL A 156 -2.59 -17.23 -19.75
C VAL A 156 -1.11 -17.45 -20.03
N HIS A 157 -0.33 -17.87 -19.03
CA HIS A 157 1.09 -18.18 -19.16
C HIS A 157 1.37 -19.56 -18.54
N LYS A 158 1.93 -20.49 -19.34
CA LYS A 158 2.25 -21.88 -18.97
C LYS A 158 1.15 -22.56 -18.13
N ASN A 159 -0.08 -22.57 -18.64
CA ASN A 159 -1.29 -23.17 -18.02
C ASN A 159 -1.82 -22.50 -16.74
N TYR A 160 -1.29 -21.33 -16.36
CA TYR A 160 -1.82 -20.51 -15.26
C TYR A 160 -2.40 -19.20 -15.79
N SER A 161 -3.48 -18.73 -15.16
CA SER A 161 -4.01 -17.40 -15.43
C SER A 161 -3.03 -16.33 -14.96
N MET A 162 -2.77 -15.32 -15.79
CA MET A 162 -1.98 -14.15 -15.43
C MET A 162 -2.67 -13.27 -14.38
N LEU A 163 -3.95 -13.54 -14.04
CA LEU A 163 -4.60 -12.96 -12.88
C LEU A 163 -3.80 -13.19 -11.59
N TYR A 164 -3.15 -14.35 -11.44
CA TYR A 164 -2.26 -14.64 -10.30
C TYR A 164 -0.99 -13.79 -10.29
N SER A 165 -0.48 -13.39 -11.47
CA SER A 165 0.67 -12.48 -11.57
C SER A 165 0.24 -11.01 -11.43
N SER A 166 -1.03 -10.71 -11.71
CA SER A 166 -1.59 -9.36 -11.69
C SER A 166 -2.19 -8.96 -10.35
N HIS A 167 -2.61 -9.91 -9.50
CA HIS A 167 -3.19 -9.64 -8.20
C HIS A 167 -2.42 -10.33 -7.08
N ILE A 168 -2.13 -9.58 -6.02
CA ILE A 168 -1.57 -10.09 -4.76
C ILE A 168 -2.61 -10.11 -3.64
N SER A 169 -3.68 -9.32 -3.76
CA SER A 169 -4.83 -9.29 -2.84
C SER A 169 -5.96 -10.19 -3.33
N TRP A 170 -6.46 -11.03 -2.45
CA TRP A 170 -7.50 -12.03 -2.69
C TRP A 170 -8.52 -12.01 -1.55
N SER A 171 -9.73 -11.52 -1.83
CA SER A 171 -10.82 -11.41 -0.84
C SER A 171 -11.39 -12.78 -0.44
N SER A 172 -11.21 -13.77 -1.31
CA SER A 172 -11.53 -15.17 -1.04
C SER A 172 -10.52 -16.07 -1.77
N PRO A 173 -10.49 -17.38 -1.48
CA PRO A 173 -9.66 -18.32 -2.21
C PRO A 173 -9.90 -18.34 -3.72
N THR A 174 -11.01 -17.80 -4.24
CA THR A 174 -11.33 -17.84 -5.67
C THR A 174 -11.59 -16.45 -6.27
N THR A 175 -11.45 -15.39 -5.47
CA THR A 175 -11.82 -14.02 -5.88
C THR A 175 -10.64 -13.07 -5.66
N PRO A 176 -9.99 -12.57 -6.73
CA PRO A 176 -9.02 -11.51 -6.58
C PRO A 176 -9.74 -10.21 -6.17
N THR A 177 -9.12 -9.43 -5.29
CA THR A 177 -9.65 -8.10 -4.96
C THR A 177 -9.36 -7.16 -6.13
N PRO A 178 -10.35 -6.37 -6.62
CA PRO A 178 -10.14 -5.45 -7.72
C PRO A 178 -8.97 -4.48 -7.46
N LEU A 179 -8.06 -4.38 -8.43
CA LEU A 179 -6.93 -3.47 -8.40
C LEU A 179 -7.35 -2.12 -9.00
N GLU A 180 -7.46 -1.08 -8.17
CA GLU A 180 -7.75 0.27 -8.66
C GLU A 180 -6.46 0.89 -9.20
N VAL A 181 -6.48 1.28 -10.48
CA VAL A 181 -5.31 1.83 -11.19
C VAL A 181 -5.52 3.27 -11.63
N TYR A 182 -6.66 3.85 -11.30
CA TYR A 182 -7.01 5.21 -11.67
C TYR A 182 -6.99 6.10 -10.41
N PRO A 183 -6.03 7.04 -10.30
CA PRO A 183 -5.92 7.91 -9.13
C PRO A 183 -7.19 8.69 -8.81
N ALA A 184 -7.93 9.15 -9.83
CA ALA A 184 -9.19 9.86 -9.61
C ALA A 184 -10.25 8.97 -8.94
N LEU A 185 -10.42 7.73 -9.41
CA LEU A 185 -11.39 6.80 -8.81
C LEU A 185 -10.93 6.35 -7.41
N ALA A 186 -9.64 6.11 -7.22
CA ALA A 186 -9.07 5.80 -5.91
C ALA A 186 -9.27 6.95 -4.91
N PHE A 187 -9.09 8.19 -5.35
CA PHE A 187 -9.35 9.39 -4.55
C PHE A 187 -10.84 9.52 -4.22
N ASP A 188 -11.73 9.37 -5.21
CA ASP A 188 -13.18 9.43 -5.03
C ASP A 188 -13.68 8.41 -4.00
N GLN A 189 -13.10 7.19 -3.98
CA GLN A 189 -13.44 6.16 -2.98
C GLN A 189 -13.23 6.65 -1.54
N LEU A 190 -12.29 7.57 -1.31
CA LEU A 190 -12.05 8.11 0.03
C LEU A 190 -13.22 9.00 0.50
N PHE A 191 -13.86 9.74 -0.42
CA PHE A 191 -14.77 10.85 -0.07
C PHE A 191 -16.24 10.65 -0.50
N ALA A 192 -16.53 9.83 -1.50
CA ALA A 192 -17.91 9.65 -1.98
C ALA A 192 -18.72 8.67 -1.11
N ASP A 193 -19.99 8.99 -0.82
CA ASP A 193 -20.93 8.08 -0.11
C ASP A 193 -21.59 7.05 -1.05
N LYS A 194 -21.57 7.33 -2.37
CA LYS A 194 -21.98 6.44 -3.45
C LYS A 194 -20.98 6.60 -4.58
N ALA A 195 -20.65 5.51 -5.30
CA ALA A 195 -19.86 5.58 -6.53
C ALA A 195 -20.64 6.39 -7.59
N GLY A 196 -20.42 7.69 -7.60
CA GLY A 196 -21.10 8.65 -8.47
C GLY A 196 -20.25 9.90 -8.60
N ARG A 197 -20.19 10.44 -9.81
CA ARG A 197 -19.33 11.56 -10.22
C ARG A 197 -19.47 12.76 -9.28
N GLY A 198 -18.37 13.18 -8.68
CA GLY A 198 -18.23 14.54 -8.15
C GLY A 198 -17.81 15.48 -9.28
N ASP A 199 -18.77 16.17 -9.89
CA ASP A 199 -18.47 17.40 -10.63
C ASP A 199 -18.38 18.56 -9.63
N LYS A 200 -17.22 19.23 -9.64
CA LYS A 200 -16.74 20.32 -8.76
C LYS A 200 -16.11 19.86 -7.43
N SER A 201 -15.05 20.60 -7.08
CA SER A 201 -14.12 20.40 -5.97
C SER A 201 -14.78 19.81 -4.71
N VAL A 202 -14.35 18.60 -4.33
CA VAL A 202 -14.76 17.93 -3.08
C VAL A 202 -14.54 18.86 -1.90
N LEU A 203 -13.45 19.63 -1.96
CA LEU A 203 -13.08 20.60 -0.95
C LEU A 203 -14.10 21.75 -0.88
N ASP A 204 -14.49 22.34 -2.01
CA ASP A 204 -15.38 23.52 -2.05
C ASP A 204 -16.76 23.22 -1.47
N ALA A 205 -17.27 21.99 -1.67
CA ALA A 205 -18.54 21.56 -1.08
C ALA A 205 -18.47 21.42 0.45
N VAL A 206 -17.28 21.19 1.01
CA VAL A 206 -17.07 20.75 2.39
C VAL A 206 -16.39 21.83 3.27
N LEU A 207 -15.81 22.88 2.67
CA LEU A 207 -15.13 23.97 3.36
C LEU A 207 -16.04 24.77 4.32
N ALA A 208 -17.34 24.89 4.03
CA ALA A 208 -18.27 25.58 4.91
C ALA A 208 -18.43 24.84 6.26
N ASP A 209 -18.67 23.53 6.21
CA ASP A 209 -18.73 22.67 7.39
C ASP A 209 -17.39 22.65 8.15
N ALA A 210 -16.28 22.71 7.43
CA ALA A 210 -14.94 22.74 8.02
C ALA A 210 -14.73 23.97 8.92
N GLN A 211 -15.26 25.13 8.51
CA GLN A 211 -15.11 26.39 9.27
C GLN A 211 -15.88 26.35 10.59
N ASP A 212 -17.08 25.78 10.60
CA ASP A 212 -17.89 25.66 11.81
C ASP A 212 -17.29 24.61 12.76
N PHE A 213 -16.86 23.47 12.22
CA PHE A 213 -16.16 22.45 12.99
C PHE A 213 -14.86 22.98 13.62
N ARG A 214 -14.09 23.77 12.88
CA ARG A 214 -12.86 24.44 13.34
C ARG A 214 -13.06 25.30 14.58
N ARG A 215 -14.26 25.82 14.84
CA ARG A 215 -14.53 26.62 16.05
C ARG A 215 -14.55 25.77 17.32
N GLY A 216 -14.92 24.50 17.22
CA GLY A 216 -15.08 23.59 18.34
C GLY A 216 -13.81 22.87 18.81
N ILE A 217 -12.77 22.75 17.97
CA ILE A 217 -11.60 21.90 18.27
C ILE A 217 -10.41 22.68 18.89
N SER A 218 -9.45 21.95 19.46
CA SER A 218 -8.23 22.52 20.05
C SER A 218 -7.35 23.25 19.01
N LYS A 219 -6.43 24.12 19.46
CA LYS A 219 -5.48 24.81 18.56
C LYS A 219 -4.64 23.82 17.74
N THR A 220 -4.14 22.77 18.38
CA THR A 220 -3.37 21.70 17.75
C THR A 220 -4.19 20.99 16.68
N ASP A 221 -5.46 20.68 16.97
CA ASP A 221 -6.34 20.02 16.01
C ASP A 221 -6.75 20.91 14.84
N LYS A 222 -6.81 22.25 15.03
CA LYS A 222 -7.00 23.19 13.91
C LYS A 222 -5.84 23.13 12.94
N GLN A 223 -4.60 23.00 13.44
CA GLN A 223 -3.41 22.88 12.58
C GLN A 223 -3.44 21.57 11.79
N LYS A 224 -3.74 20.43 12.45
CA LYS A 224 -3.89 19.13 11.77
C LYS A 224 -4.99 19.15 10.70
N LEU A 225 -6.12 19.78 11.00
CA LEU A 225 -7.21 19.97 10.04
C LEU A 225 -6.77 20.80 8.83
N ASP A 226 -6.05 21.91 9.04
CA ASP A 226 -5.57 22.77 7.97
C ASP A 226 -4.52 22.05 7.07
N GLU A 227 -3.58 21.32 7.67
CA GLU A 227 -2.59 20.49 6.96
C GLU A 227 -3.25 19.41 6.10
N TYR A 228 -4.28 18.75 6.65
CA TYR A 228 -5.07 17.76 5.93
C TYR A 228 -5.83 18.38 4.75
N LEU A 229 -6.56 19.48 4.95
CA LEU A 229 -7.32 20.15 3.89
C LEU A 229 -6.39 20.63 2.75
N ASN A 230 -5.19 21.10 3.10
CA ASN A 230 -4.17 21.46 2.12
C ASN A 230 -3.65 20.24 1.35
N SER A 231 -3.39 19.11 2.03
CA SER A 231 -2.94 17.86 1.41
C SER A 231 -3.97 17.31 0.43
N VAL A 232 -5.26 17.32 0.80
CA VAL A 232 -6.37 16.93 -0.09
C VAL A 232 -6.40 17.81 -1.34
N ARG A 233 -6.32 19.14 -1.16
CA ARG A 233 -6.31 20.10 -2.26
C ARG A 233 -5.14 19.90 -3.22
N GLU A 234 -3.95 19.62 -2.69
CA GLU A 234 -2.76 19.40 -3.50
C GLU A 234 -2.91 18.16 -4.39
N VAL A 235 -3.40 17.05 -3.81
CA VAL A 235 -3.66 15.80 -4.54
C VAL A 235 -4.73 16.01 -5.61
N GLU A 236 -5.84 16.67 -5.27
CA GLU A 236 -6.90 17.02 -6.22
C GLU A 236 -6.36 17.85 -7.40
N GLN A 237 -5.58 18.90 -7.12
CA GLN A 237 -4.97 19.74 -8.16
C GLN A 237 -3.96 18.99 -9.03
N ARG A 238 -3.25 18.00 -8.48
CA ARG A 238 -2.33 17.16 -9.26
C ARG A 238 -3.11 16.18 -10.15
N ILE A 239 -4.17 15.56 -9.64
CA ILE A 239 -5.09 14.74 -10.44
C ILE A 239 -5.72 15.56 -11.57
N GLU A 240 -6.15 16.79 -11.30
CA GLU A 240 -6.73 17.69 -12.32
C GLU A 240 -5.71 18.06 -13.40
N ARG A 241 -4.49 18.42 -13.01
CA ARG A 241 -3.41 18.77 -13.95
C ARG A 241 -3.02 17.57 -14.82
N ALA A 242 -2.82 16.40 -14.23
CA ALA A 242 -2.50 15.16 -14.95
C ALA A 242 -3.66 14.75 -15.90
N SER A 243 -4.92 14.96 -15.49
CA SER A 243 -6.08 14.74 -16.35
C SER A 243 -6.08 15.68 -17.57
N LYS A 244 -5.80 16.98 -17.37
CA LYS A 244 -5.77 17.98 -18.46
C LYS A 244 -4.64 17.75 -19.46
N ARG A 245 -3.50 17.22 -19.02
CA ARG A 245 -2.36 16.86 -19.88
C ARG A 245 -2.56 15.54 -20.64
N GLY A 246 -3.64 14.80 -20.37
CA GLY A 246 -3.90 13.49 -20.96
C GLY A 246 -3.01 12.38 -20.41
N GLU A 247 -2.39 12.61 -19.25
CA GLU A 247 -1.43 11.70 -18.60
C GLU A 247 -2.12 10.58 -17.81
N LEU A 248 -3.37 10.80 -17.40
CA LEU A 248 -4.22 9.76 -16.81
C LEU A 248 -5.13 9.17 -17.90
N GLN A 249 -4.76 8.02 -18.47
CA GLN A 249 -5.63 7.29 -19.41
C GLN A 249 -6.49 6.23 -18.73
N GLY A 250 -7.80 6.45 -18.68
CA GLY A 250 -8.84 5.42 -18.56
C GLY A 250 -10.14 5.93 -17.97
N TRP A 251 -11.19 5.88 -18.79
CA TRP A 251 -12.62 6.14 -18.52
C TRP A 251 -12.96 7.21 -17.46
N ARG A 252 -13.18 8.44 -17.93
CA ARG A 252 -14.30 9.25 -17.43
C ARG A 252 -15.52 8.84 -18.23
N PRO A 253 -16.58 8.27 -17.64
CA PRO A 253 -17.83 8.21 -18.36
C PRO A 253 -18.27 9.65 -18.62
N THR A 254 -18.68 9.97 -19.83
CA THR A 254 -19.56 11.10 -20.12
C THR A 254 -20.83 10.52 -20.69
N LEU A 255 -21.98 11.02 -20.22
CA LEU A 255 -23.25 10.72 -20.87
C LEU A 255 -23.23 11.44 -22.23
N THR A 256 -23.66 10.70 -23.25
CA THR A 256 -23.99 11.14 -24.62
C THR A 256 -22.81 11.74 -25.42
N GLU A 257 -22.06 10.84 -26.05
CA GLU A 257 -21.08 11.03 -27.13
C GLU A 257 -19.67 11.56 -26.76
N PRO A 258 -18.58 10.92 -27.25
CA PRO A 258 -17.22 11.38 -27.00
C PRO A 258 -16.81 12.50 -27.98
N ASP A 259 -16.69 13.73 -27.48
CA ASP A 259 -16.24 14.92 -28.22
C ASP A 259 -14.74 14.94 -28.57
N MET A 260 -14.01 13.84 -28.35
CA MET A 260 -12.59 13.76 -28.65
C MET A 260 -12.22 12.44 -29.35
N PRO A 261 -11.40 12.50 -30.43
CA PRO A 261 -10.85 11.30 -31.03
C PRO A 261 -9.98 10.57 -30.01
N ARG A 262 -10.20 9.26 -29.92
CA ARG A 262 -9.42 8.31 -29.12
C ARG A 262 -7.91 8.61 -29.26
N PRO A 263 -7.17 8.89 -28.17
CA PRO A 263 -5.72 8.94 -28.22
C PRO A 263 -5.16 7.64 -28.81
N LYS A 264 -4.15 7.76 -29.67
CA LYS A 264 -3.47 6.59 -30.27
C LYS A 264 -2.96 5.65 -29.17
N GLU A 265 -2.99 4.34 -29.42
CA GLU A 265 -2.54 3.34 -28.45
C GLU A 265 -1.06 3.53 -28.06
N GLY A 266 -0.79 3.57 -26.74
CA GLY A 266 0.54 3.61 -26.14
C GLY A 266 0.49 3.77 -24.60
N TYR A 267 1.47 3.21 -23.88
CA TYR A 267 1.70 3.35 -22.42
C TYR A 267 3.19 3.62 -22.17
N PRO A 268 3.62 4.46 -21.19
CA PRO A 268 2.96 5.58 -20.47
C PRO A 268 3.64 6.94 -20.85
N GLN A 269 3.03 8.14 -20.82
CA GLN A 269 2.49 8.92 -19.70
C GLN A 269 3.36 8.89 -18.42
N ASP A 270 3.45 9.99 -17.66
CA ASP A 270 4.44 10.14 -16.58
C ASP A 270 4.21 9.14 -15.43
N ILE A 271 4.95 8.02 -15.45
CA ILE A 271 4.90 6.96 -14.43
C ILE A 271 5.32 7.45 -13.05
N VAL A 272 6.23 8.43 -13.00
CA VAL A 272 6.69 9.04 -11.74
C VAL A 272 5.52 9.74 -11.08
N GLU A 273 4.80 10.58 -11.84
CA GLU A 273 3.63 11.28 -11.33
C GLU A 273 2.52 10.32 -10.91
N HIS A 274 2.27 9.27 -11.69
CA HIS A 274 1.25 8.27 -11.36
C HIS A 274 1.56 7.55 -10.03
N MET A 275 2.77 7.01 -9.86
CA MET A 275 3.17 6.35 -8.62
C MET A 275 3.11 7.28 -7.41
N ARG A 276 3.50 8.56 -7.59
CA ARG A 276 3.40 9.58 -6.55
C ARG A 276 1.95 9.84 -6.16
N LEU A 277 1.03 9.98 -7.12
CA LEU A 277 -0.40 10.16 -6.84
C LEU A 277 -0.98 8.98 -6.06
N MET A 278 -0.67 7.74 -6.46
CA MET A 278 -1.14 6.55 -5.73
C MET A 278 -0.56 6.46 -4.31
N SER A 279 0.70 6.87 -4.14
CA SER A 279 1.33 7.01 -2.83
C SER A 279 0.64 8.06 -1.96
N ASP A 280 0.27 9.21 -2.53
CA ASP A 280 -0.44 10.26 -1.80
C ASP A 280 -1.83 9.82 -1.36
N ILE A 281 -2.56 9.08 -2.19
CA ILE A 281 -3.88 8.53 -1.87
C ILE A 281 -3.79 7.54 -0.70
N LEU A 282 -2.76 6.67 -0.68
CA LEU A 282 -2.50 5.79 0.45
C LEU A 282 -2.28 6.59 1.74
N VAL A 283 -1.41 7.61 1.70
CA VAL A 283 -1.12 8.46 2.86
C VAL A 283 -2.38 9.16 3.37
N LEU A 284 -3.18 9.75 2.47
CA LEU A 284 -4.45 10.40 2.83
C LEU A 284 -5.41 9.40 3.48
N ALA A 285 -5.56 8.21 2.90
CA ALA A 285 -6.46 7.18 3.42
C ALA A 285 -6.09 6.76 4.85
N PHE A 286 -4.79 6.73 5.18
CA PHE A 286 -4.29 6.47 6.52
C PHE A 286 -4.51 7.67 7.44
N GLN A 287 -4.12 8.87 7.01
CA GLN A 287 -4.26 10.11 7.78
C GLN A 287 -5.69 10.31 8.29
N THR A 288 -6.69 9.94 7.49
CA THR A 288 -8.12 10.11 7.80
C THR A 288 -8.80 8.88 8.39
N ASP A 289 -8.06 7.80 8.65
CA ASP A 289 -8.60 6.49 9.06
C ASP A 289 -9.74 5.99 8.13
N THR A 290 -9.69 6.37 6.84
CA THR A 290 -10.67 5.92 5.83
C THR A 290 -10.53 4.43 5.58
N THR A 291 -9.29 3.92 5.67
CA THR A 291 -8.98 2.50 5.81
C THR A 291 -7.77 2.31 6.71
N ARG A 292 -7.67 1.13 7.34
CA ARG A 292 -6.49 0.70 8.09
C ARG A 292 -5.63 -0.31 7.33
N VAL A 293 -6.07 -0.74 6.15
CA VAL A 293 -5.38 -1.73 5.32
C VAL A 293 -5.26 -1.21 3.89
N CYS A 294 -4.03 -1.06 3.41
CA CYS A 294 -3.78 -0.71 2.01
C CYS A 294 -2.78 -1.65 1.37
N THR A 295 -3.06 -2.06 0.14
CA THR A 295 -2.09 -2.78 -0.70
C THR A 295 -1.81 -1.91 -1.92
N LEU A 296 -0.54 -1.57 -2.19
CA LEU A 296 -0.15 -0.78 -3.35
C LEU A 296 0.87 -1.54 -4.19
N LYS A 297 0.47 -1.88 -5.40
CA LYS A 297 1.28 -2.60 -6.37
C LYS A 297 1.93 -1.63 -7.36
N LEU A 298 3.24 -1.41 -7.26
CA LEU A 298 3.98 -0.46 -8.11
C LEU A 298 4.12 -0.96 -9.54
N ASN A 299 4.23 -2.28 -9.75
CA ASN A 299 4.26 -2.87 -11.09
C ASN A 299 3.87 -4.36 -11.07
N ASN A 300 3.71 -4.94 -12.26
CA ASN A 300 3.59 -6.38 -12.43
C ASN A 300 4.96 -7.05 -12.61
N ASP A 301 5.06 -8.30 -12.18
CA ASP A 301 6.15 -9.23 -12.51
C ASP A 301 6.36 -9.37 -14.03
N HIS A 302 5.27 -9.43 -14.80
CA HIS A 302 5.35 -9.45 -16.27
C HIS A 302 5.04 -8.06 -16.84
N GLY A 303 5.53 -7.03 -16.16
CA GLY A 303 5.23 -5.65 -16.47
C GLY A 303 5.89 -5.15 -17.74
N THR A 304 5.16 -4.34 -18.50
CA THR A 304 5.62 -3.74 -19.76
C THR A 304 6.12 -2.30 -19.59
N LEU A 305 6.23 -1.82 -18.35
CA LEU A 305 6.68 -0.47 -18.03
C LEU A 305 8.09 -0.20 -18.56
N ARG A 306 8.34 1.04 -18.97
CA ARG A 306 9.65 1.58 -19.36
C ARG A 306 9.98 2.79 -18.49
N PHE A 307 11.26 3.15 -18.38
CA PHE A 307 11.75 4.18 -17.47
C PHE A 307 12.62 5.22 -18.20
N PRO A 308 12.09 5.93 -19.21
CA PRO A 308 12.86 6.93 -19.97
C PRO A 308 13.36 8.09 -19.08
N HIS A 309 12.65 8.42 -18.00
CA HIS A 309 13.08 9.42 -17.02
C HIS A 309 14.37 9.04 -16.29
N LEU A 310 14.74 7.76 -16.29
CA LEU A 310 16.02 7.24 -15.76
C LEU A 310 17.06 7.02 -16.88
N GLY A 311 16.74 7.38 -18.12
CA GLY A 311 17.53 7.04 -19.31
C GLY A 311 17.38 5.59 -19.76
N VAL A 312 16.40 4.84 -19.23
CA VAL A 312 16.20 3.41 -19.51
C VAL A 312 14.92 3.20 -20.33
N ASP A 313 15.03 3.38 -21.64
CA ASP A 313 13.87 3.29 -22.56
C ASP A 313 13.98 2.18 -23.62
N TYR A 314 15.11 1.47 -23.68
CA TYR A 314 15.34 0.47 -24.72
C TYR A 314 14.66 -0.88 -24.42
N MET A 315 14.21 -1.13 -23.20
CA MET A 315 13.70 -2.42 -22.75
C MET A 315 12.60 -2.27 -21.70
N ILE A 316 11.63 -3.19 -21.72
CA ILE A 316 10.56 -3.23 -20.72
C ILE A 316 11.06 -3.82 -19.39
N HIS A 317 10.41 -3.44 -18.29
CA HIS A 317 10.72 -3.83 -16.92
C HIS A 317 11.03 -5.33 -16.77
N HIS A 318 10.13 -6.20 -17.26
CA HIS A 318 10.33 -7.64 -17.13
C HIS A 318 11.62 -8.11 -17.80
N LEU A 319 11.93 -7.66 -19.02
CA LEU A 319 13.16 -8.03 -19.72
C LEU A 319 14.41 -7.43 -19.04
N LEU A 320 14.30 -6.21 -18.52
CA LEU A 320 15.39 -5.55 -17.78
C LEU A 320 15.81 -6.33 -16.55
N SER A 321 14.84 -6.93 -15.83
CA SER A 321 15.13 -7.72 -14.64
C SER A 321 16.07 -8.91 -14.89
N HIS A 322 16.11 -9.46 -16.11
CA HIS A 322 16.99 -10.57 -16.48
C HIS A 322 18.45 -10.15 -16.69
N THR A 323 18.72 -8.84 -16.76
CA THR A 323 20.07 -8.34 -17.08
C THR A 323 20.97 -8.16 -15.87
N ASP A 324 20.38 -7.99 -14.67
CA ASP A 324 21.09 -7.67 -13.43
C ASP A 324 22.14 -6.53 -13.59
N SER A 325 21.77 -5.52 -14.39
CA SER A 325 22.64 -4.42 -14.80
C SER A 325 22.53 -3.19 -13.88
N ASP A 326 23.41 -2.21 -14.08
CA ASP A 326 23.31 -0.90 -13.39
C ASP A 326 21.99 -0.17 -13.72
N ASP A 327 21.42 -0.39 -14.91
CA ASP A 327 20.12 0.17 -15.27
C ASP A 327 18.97 -0.53 -14.53
N TRP A 328 19.11 -1.84 -14.25
CA TRP A 328 18.20 -2.55 -13.35
C TRP A 328 18.29 -2.00 -11.93
N LEU A 329 19.49 -1.70 -11.44
CA LEU A 329 19.70 -1.08 -10.14
C LEU A 329 19.02 0.30 -10.05
N LYS A 330 19.13 1.16 -11.08
CA LYS A 330 18.42 2.46 -11.11
C LYS A 330 16.91 2.30 -11.00
N VAL A 331 16.34 1.34 -11.74
CA VAL A 331 14.89 1.05 -11.69
C VAL A 331 14.48 0.53 -10.32
N ASN A 332 15.29 -0.33 -9.69
CA ASN A 332 15.06 -0.76 -8.32
C ASN A 332 15.06 0.41 -7.34
N GLN A 333 16.06 1.30 -7.41
CA GLN A 333 16.13 2.51 -6.57
C GLN A 333 14.90 3.40 -6.77
N PHE A 334 14.42 3.58 -7.99
CA PHE A 334 13.21 4.35 -8.28
C PHE A 334 11.96 3.80 -7.57
N PHE A 335 11.78 2.47 -7.50
CA PHE A 335 10.69 1.88 -6.71
C PHE A 335 10.88 2.15 -5.21
N LEU A 336 12.10 2.02 -4.70
CA LEU A 336 12.42 2.29 -3.29
C LEU A 336 12.27 3.77 -2.91
N GLU A 337 12.42 4.70 -3.87
CA GLU A 337 12.08 6.11 -3.69
C GLU A 337 10.57 6.36 -3.50
N GLN A 338 9.70 5.48 -4.00
CA GLN A 338 8.26 5.55 -3.72
C GLN A 338 7.97 5.12 -2.28
N VAL A 339 8.64 4.06 -1.80
CA VAL A 339 8.54 3.60 -0.41
C VAL A 339 9.07 4.67 0.55
N ALA A 340 10.25 5.23 0.28
CA ALA A 340 10.84 6.31 1.06
C ALA A 340 9.93 7.54 1.14
N TYR A 341 9.27 7.88 0.03
CA TYR A 341 8.31 8.99 -0.03
C TYR A 341 7.09 8.74 0.84
N ILE A 342 6.48 7.56 0.77
CA ILE A 342 5.36 7.17 1.64
C ILE A 342 5.78 7.27 3.11
N ALA A 343 6.94 6.70 3.46
CA ALA A 343 7.47 6.75 4.82
C ALA A 343 7.68 8.20 5.30
N ARG A 344 8.30 9.05 4.48
CA ARG A 344 8.53 10.47 4.81
C ARG A 344 7.22 11.23 4.99
N ARG A 345 6.23 10.98 4.14
CA ARG A 345 4.91 11.61 4.24
C ARG A 345 4.17 11.17 5.50
N LEU A 346 4.19 9.89 5.83
CA LEU A 346 3.60 9.38 7.09
C LEU A 346 4.35 9.90 8.32
N ASP A 347 5.67 10.04 8.26
CA ASP A 347 6.46 10.57 9.37
C ASP A 347 6.19 12.06 9.63
N SER A 348 5.82 12.81 8.60
CA SER A 348 5.44 14.22 8.75
C SER A 348 4.08 14.45 9.41
N ILE A 349 3.28 13.40 9.63
CA ILE A 349 1.93 13.49 10.19
C ILE A 349 1.97 13.13 11.68
N GLN A 350 1.72 14.12 12.55
CA GLN A 350 1.72 13.90 14.01
C GLN A 350 0.38 13.33 14.51
N GLU A 351 0.43 12.20 15.19
CA GLU A 351 -0.70 11.52 15.83
C GLU A 351 -0.41 11.30 17.34
N GLY A 352 -0.60 12.36 18.13
CA GLY A 352 -0.34 12.35 19.57
C GLY A 352 1.17 12.42 19.83
N GLU A 353 1.71 11.51 20.62
CA GLU A 353 3.15 11.43 20.91
C GLU A 353 3.97 10.75 19.80
N ARG A 354 3.31 10.24 18.75
CA ARG A 354 3.91 9.44 17.67
C ARG A 354 3.53 9.98 16.30
N THR A 355 4.28 9.63 15.26
CA THR A 355 3.89 9.95 13.89
C THR A 355 2.98 8.88 13.29
N ALA A 356 2.31 9.17 12.17
CA ALA A 356 1.52 8.18 11.47
C ALA A 356 2.39 7.00 10.98
N LEU A 357 3.68 7.23 10.71
CA LEU A 357 4.65 6.16 10.40
C LEU A 357 4.88 5.25 11.61
N ASP A 358 5.04 5.81 12.81
CA ASP A 358 5.19 5.02 14.05
C ASP A 358 3.93 4.20 14.37
N ASN A 359 2.75 4.68 13.95
CA ASN A 359 1.47 3.97 14.05
C ASN A 359 1.19 3.05 12.85
N SER A 360 2.10 2.94 11.88
CA SER A 360 1.89 2.12 10.68
C SER A 360 2.94 1.02 10.56
N MET A 361 2.58 -0.03 9.83
CA MET A 361 3.50 -1.02 9.29
C MET A 361 3.49 -0.86 7.77
N VAL A 362 4.62 -0.50 7.17
CA VAL A 362 4.78 -0.41 5.71
C VAL A 362 5.73 -1.51 5.27
N MET A 363 5.20 -2.61 4.76
CA MET A 363 5.98 -3.74 4.27
C MET A 363 6.17 -3.64 2.75
N LEU A 364 7.41 -3.60 2.27
CA LEU A 364 7.76 -3.84 0.88
C LEU A 364 8.15 -5.30 0.68
N CYS A 365 7.61 -5.93 -0.35
CA CYS A 365 8.00 -7.28 -0.76
C CYS A 365 8.03 -7.45 -2.28
N SER A 366 8.64 -8.55 -2.73
CA SER A 366 8.55 -9.03 -4.11
C SER A 366 8.34 -10.54 -4.13
N SER A 367 7.96 -11.09 -5.28
CA SER A 367 7.66 -12.51 -5.50
C SER A 367 8.92 -13.38 -5.67
N MET A 368 10.08 -12.75 -5.85
CA MET A 368 11.39 -13.37 -6.07
C MET A 368 12.51 -12.43 -5.64
N ILE A 369 13.71 -12.95 -5.37
CA ILE A 369 14.87 -12.13 -4.96
C ILE A 369 15.51 -11.37 -6.13
N SER A 370 15.44 -11.92 -7.33
CA SER A 370 16.03 -11.36 -8.55
C SER A 370 15.26 -11.82 -9.78
N GLY A 371 15.53 -11.17 -10.93
CA GLY A 371 14.90 -11.51 -12.20
C GLY A 371 15.15 -12.93 -12.70
N HIS A 372 16.06 -13.69 -12.07
CA HIS A 372 16.28 -15.12 -12.34
C HIS A 372 15.29 -16.05 -11.61
N HIS A 373 14.16 -15.51 -11.14
CA HIS A 373 13.01 -16.25 -10.59
C HIS A 373 13.30 -17.08 -9.34
N ASP A 374 14.30 -16.73 -8.54
CA ASP A 374 14.57 -17.39 -7.26
C ASP A 374 13.57 -16.90 -6.19
N ALA A 375 12.63 -17.77 -5.82
CA ALA A 375 11.62 -17.54 -4.79
C ALA A 375 11.94 -18.25 -3.46
N THR A 376 13.18 -18.70 -3.25
CA THR A 376 13.59 -19.39 -2.01
C THR A 376 13.95 -18.45 -0.86
N LYS A 377 14.00 -17.14 -1.13
CA LYS A 377 14.34 -16.07 -0.20
C LYS A 377 13.72 -14.74 -0.67
N LEU A 378 12.49 -14.49 -0.29
CA LEU A 378 11.77 -13.30 -0.72
C LEU A 378 12.43 -12.04 -0.14
N PRO A 379 12.56 -10.96 -0.93
CA PRO A 379 13.04 -9.68 -0.44
C PRO A 379 11.94 -9.02 0.40
N VAL A 380 12.25 -8.70 1.66
CA VAL A 380 11.30 -8.09 2.59
C VAL A 380 11.97 -6.97 3.37
N VAL A 381 11.33 -5.81 3.37
CA VAL A 381 11.66 -4.67 4.24
C VAL A 381 10.39 -4.16 4.87
N MET A 382 10.41 -3.87 6.17
CA MET A 382 9.35 -3.15 6.86
C MET A 382 9.86 -1.81 7.36
N LEU A 383 9.00 -0.79 7.31
CA LEU A 383 9.19 0.52 7.90
C LEU A 383 8.05 0.83 8.87
N GLY A 384 8.36 1.61 9.90
CA GLY A 384 7.37 2.09 10.87
C GLY A 384 7.30 1.24 12.13
N GLY A 385 6.49 1.71 13.09
CA GLY A 385 6.48 1.17 14.45
C GLY A 385 5.31 0.24 14.78
N GLY A 386 4.35 0.06 13.87
CA GLY A 386 3.17 -0.79 14.11
C GLY A 386 2.41 -0.44 15.39
N GLY A 387 2.23 0.86 15.66
CA GLY A 387 1.63 1.32 16.91
C GLY A 387 2.62 1.29 18.08
N GLY A 388 3.92 1.50 17.79
CA GLY A 388 5.02 1.44 18.76
C GLY A 388 5.33 0.04 19.31
N THR A 389 4.92 -1.00 18.60
CA THR A 389 5.06 -2.40 19.03
C THR A 389 6.10 -3.18 18.25
N ILE A 390 6.68 -2.58 17.21
CA ILE A 390 7.77 -3.13 16.40
C ILE A 390 9.01 -2.26 16.64
N GLN A 391 10.13 -2.92 16.93
CA GLN A 391 11.43 -2.27 17.07
C GLN A 391 12.11 -2.17 15.69
N GLY A 392 12.41 -0.95 15.24
CA GLY A 392 13.21 -0.73 14.04
C GLY A 392 14.72 -0.90 14.27
N GLY A 393 15.53 -0.65 13.23
CA GLY A 393 16.97 -0.87 13.29
C GLY A 393 17.32 -2.35 13.30
N GLN A 394 16.49 -3.22 12.72
CA GLN A 394 16.68 -4.66 12.74
C GLN A 394 17.07 -5.22 11.37
N ASN A 395 17.99 -6.17 11.36
CA ASN A 395 18.44 -6.99 10.25
C ASN A 395 18.33 -8.45 10.69
N LEU A 396 17.24 -9.10 10.29
CA LEU A 396 16.88 -10.45 10.70
C LEU A 396 17.27 -11.46 9.61
N ASP A 397 18.15 -12.40 9.93
CA ASP A 397 18.61 -13.44 8.99
C ASP A 397 18.05 -14.82 9.35
N TYR A 398 17.19 -15.34 8.47
CA TYR A 398 16.54 -16.63 8.59
C TYR A 398 17.09 -17.69 7.63
N LEU A 399 18.18 -17.42 6.89
CA LEU A 399 18.67 -18.37 5.87
C LEU A 399 18.99 -19.76 6.43
N GLU A 400 19.59 -19.82 7.60
CA GLU A 400 19.98 -21.06 8.29
C GLU A 400 18.87 -21.63 9.21
N ASN A 401 17.71 -20.96 9.26
CA ASN A 401 16.57 -21.43 10.04
C ASN A 401 15.72 -22.41 9.22
N SER A 402 15.34 -23.53 9.83
CA SER A 402 14.42 -24.49 9.21
C SER A 402 12.99 -23.96 9.12
N ASN A 403 12.59 -23.06 10.03
CA ASN A 403 11.25 -22.50 10.12
C ASN A 403 11.18 -21.07 9.54
N ARG A 404 11.46 -20.94 8.25
CA ARG A 404 11.61 -19.66 7.52
C ARG A 404 10.42 -19.36 6.59
N GLN A 405 9.20 -19.71 6.99
CA GLN A 405 8.00 -19.41 6.21
C GLN A 405 7.67 -17.91 6.29
N MET A 406 7.38 -17.32 5.13
CA MET A 406 6.92 -15.92 5.04
C MET A 406 5.59 -15.73 5.77
N CYS A 407 4.73 -16.75 5.85
CA CYS A 407 3.48 -16.69 6.61
C CYS A 407 3.66 -16.42 8.12
N ARG A 408 4.85 -16.66 8.68
CA ARG A 408 5.14 -16.28 10.08
C ARG A 408 5.13 -14.77 10.27
N LEU A 409 5.67 -14.03 9.29
CA LEU A 409 5.65 -12.57 9.30
C LEU A 409 4.20 -12.06 9.24
N TYR A 410 3.36 -12.68 8.40
CA TYR A 410 1.95 -12.34 8.30
C TYR A 410 1.19 -12.57 9.59
N LEU A 411 1.49 -13.65 10.34
CA LEU A 411 0.95 -13.86 11.68
C LEU A 411 1.35 -12.73 12.64
N SER A 412 2.63 -12.32 12.66
CA SER A 412 3.10 -11.17 13.45
C SER A 412 2.33 -9.88 13.11
N MET A 413 2.24 -9.54 11.83
CA MET A 413 1.52 -8.35 11.37
C MET A 413 0.04 -8.39 11.75
N MET A 414 -0.64 -9.53 11.57
CA MET A 414 -2.04 -9.70 11.99
C MET A 414 -2.21 -9.47 13.49
N GLN A 415 -1.30 -10.00 14.32
CA GLN A 415 -1.36 -9.80 15.77
C GLN A 415 -1.25 -8.32 16.16
N LYS A 416 -0.39 -7.53 15.50
CA LYS A 416 -0.31 -6.07 15.73
C LYS A 416 -1.56 -5.31 15.29
N MET A 417 -2.29 -5.86 14.32
CA MET A 417 -3.61 -5.36 13.91
C MET A 417 -4.74 -5.88 14.80
N GLY A 418 -4.45 -6.63 15.88
CA GLY A 418 -5.45 -7.19 16.78
C GLY A 418 -6.16 -8.45 16.26
N VAL A 419 -5.63 -9.07 15.20
CA VAL A 419 -6.17 -10.31 14.59
C VAL A 419 -5.30 -11.48 15.03
N LYS A 420 -5.87 -12.40 15.83
CA LYS A 420 -5.18 -13.60 16.30
C LYS A 420 -5.71 -14.83 15.57
N LEU A 421 -4.80 -15.54 14.89
CA LEU A 421 -5.08 -16.81 14.24
C LEU A 421 -4.06 -17.85 14.71
N ASP A 422 -4.51 -19.09 14.89
CA ASP A 422 -3.63 -20.21 15.26
C ASP A 422 -2.75 -20.67 14.09
N LYS A 423 -3.17 -20.37 12.86
CA LYS A 423 -2.48 -20.76 11.62
C LYS A 423 -2.81 -19.80 10.49
N PHE A 424 -1.81 -19.51 9.66
CA PHE A 424 -1.98 -18.83 8.38
C PHE A 424 -1.03 -19.42 7.34
N GLY A 425 -1.52 -19.76 6.15
CA GLY A 425 -0.75 -20.49 5.14
C GLY A 425 -0.12 -21.77 5.72
N ASP A 426 1.21 -21.86 5.65
CA ASP A 426 2.03 -22.95 6.18
C ASP A 426 2.65 -22.66 7.57
N ALA A 427 2.31 -21.53 8.20
CA ALA A 427 2.84 -21.13 9.51
C ALA A 427 1.83 -21.30 10.66
N THR A 428 2.31 -21.79 11.80
CA THR A 428 1.56 -21.92 13.07
C THR A 428 2.14 -21.05 14.19
N GLU A 429 3.24 -20.35 13.93
CA GLU A 429 3.89 -19.46 14.88
C GLU A 429 4.32 -18.17 14.20
N ALA A 430 4.16 -17.06 14.91
CA ALA A 430 4.58 -15.74 14.45
C ALA A 430 6.13 -15.62 14.46
N LEU A 431 6.66 -14.55 13.85
CA LEU A 431 8.05 -14.17 14.06
C LEU A 431 8.16 -13.45 15.40
N PRO A 432 9.02 -13.90 16.33
CA PRO A 432 9.05 -13.36 17.68
C PRO A 432 9.57 -11.92 17.77
N GLU A 433 10.41 -11.49 16.82
CA GLU A 433 10.98 -10.13 16.82
C GLU A 433 10.01 -9.06 16.31
N ILE A 434 8.98 -9.46 15.55
CA ILE A 434 8.01 -8.55 14.92
C ILE A 434 6.71 -8.60 15.67
#